data_AF-A0A6L6PQ45-F1
#
_entry.id   AF-A0A6L6PQ45-F1
#
_cell.length_a   1.000
_cell.length_b   1.000
_cell.length_c   1.000
_cell.angle_alpha   90.00
_cell.angle_beta   90.00
_cell.angle_gamma   90.00
#
_symmetry.space_group_name_H-M   'P 1'
#
loop_
_entity.id
_entity.type
_entity.pdbx_description
1 polymer ?
#
loop_
_entity_poly.entity_id
_entity_poly.type
_entity_poly.pdbx_seq_one_letter_code
_entity_poly.pdbx_strand_id
1 'polypeptide(L)'
;MSSSTDLSSWRQRQIAMLYRYTSLDYMKALDDMLSRVIEGRLIPAIEQSLASSYTEVMSSQQRTHNDPQLWERNMRDILAEMRQLLRDDIAARCRGHYRAGSLGHFFKQVAHADIYEGYRMSDEFHVCEHFVSKYSDPIESILVEHLRQQPPEDRWFTRHLAQHLLDQPDLPQLRVRTDVSARSGESPPRAGVYIRQDDPNAAPQFAWPEKDRGQLIDSGIFGDDSVAARPRDWYYVELEHKADI
;
A
#
# COMPACT_ATOMS: atom_id res chain seq x y z
N MET A 1 11.79 18.10 -31.78
CA MET A 1 12.33 16.82 -31.25
C MET A 1 11.13 15.95 -30.93
N SER A 2 10.94 14.86 -31.67
CA SER A 2 9.78 13.99 -31.51
C SER A 2 9.95 13.19 -30.22
N SER A 3 9.26 13.56 -29.15
CA SER A 3 9.15 12.72 -27.97
C SER A 3 8.43 11.44 -28.37
N SER A 4 9.13 10.31 -28.35
CA SER A 4 8.52 9.01 -28.61
C SER A 4 7.47 8.75 -27.53
N THR A 5 6.19 8.82 -27.91
CA THR A 5 5.05 8.48 -27.03
C THR A 5 4.85 6.97 -26.89
N ASP A 6 5.62 6.16 -27.61
CA ASP A 6 5.57 4.70 -27.52
C ASP A 6 6.25 4.21 -26.24
N LEU A 7 5.42 3.66 -25.35
CA LEU A 7 5.86 3.01 -24.12
C LEU A 7 6.27 1.57 -24.42
N SER A 8 7.45 1.16 -23.95
CA SER A 8 7.85 -0.26 -23.99
C SER A 8 6.88 -1.13 -23.20
N SER A 9 6.75 -2.42 -23.54
CA SER A 9 5.88 -3.35 -22.80
C SER A 9 6.19 -3.41 -21.31
N TRP A 10 7.47 -3.27 -20.95
CA TRP A 10 7.87 -3.19 -19.55
C TRP A 10 7.34 -1.94 -18.87
N ARG A 11 7.47 -0.77 -19.51
CA ARG A 11 6.97 0.48 -18.96
C ARG A 11 5.44 0.48 -18.81
N GLN A 12 4.73 -0.10 -19.77
CA GLN A 12 3.28 -0.29 -19.67
C GLN A 12 2.89 -1.11 -18.43
N ARG A 13 3.63 -2.18 -18.12
CA ARG A 13 3.42 -2.99 -16.90
C ARG A 13 3.68 -2.19 -15.62
N GLN A 14 4.74 -1.39 -15.59
CA GLN A 14 5.06 -0.54 -14.44
C GLN A 14 3.94 0.48 -14.17
N ILE A 15 3.47 1.15 -15.23
CA ILE A 15 2.37 2.11 -15.15
C ILE A 15 1.07 1.41 -14.72
N ALA A 16 0.77 0.25 -15.28
CA ALA A 16 -0.40 -0.55 -14.90
C ALA A 16 -0.37 -0.97 -13.41
N MET A 17 0.80 -1.39 -12.91
CA MET A 17 0.98 -1.71 -11.49
C MET A 17 0.73 -0.50 -10.59
N LEU A 18 1.31 0.66 -10.90
CA LEU A 18 1.08 1.88 -10.13
C LEU A 18 -0.40 2.25 -10.11
N TYR A 19 -1.07 2.22 -11.26
CA TYR A 19 -2.50 2.49 -11.33
C TYR A 19 -3.33 1.48 -10.53
N ARG A 20 -3.02 0.19 -10.63
CA ARG A 20 -3.73 -0.86 -9.91
C ARG A 20 -3.61 -0.66 -8.40
N TYR A 21 -2.39 -0.61 -7.88
CA TYR A 21 -2.16 -0.59 -6.43
C TYR A 21 -2.57 0.72 -5.76
N THR A 22 -2.69 1.81 -6.51
CA THR A 22 -3.19 3.09 -6.00
C THR A 22 -4.68 3.32 -6.27
N SER A 23 -5.36 2.38 -6.94
CA SER A 23 -6.78 2.51 -7.28
C SER A 23 -7.69 2.37 -6.06
N LEU A 24 -8.86 3.02 -6.14
CA LEU A 24 -9.93 2.85 -5.17
C LEU A 24 -10.44 1.40 -5.13
N ASP A 25 -10.52 0.74 -6.28
CA ASP A 25 -11.02 -0.64 -6.36
C ASP A 25 -10.08 -1.64 -5.69
N TYR A 26 -8.77 -1.40 -5.77
CA TYR A 26 -7.79 -2.19 -5.02
C TYR A 26 -8.01 -2.05 -3.50
N MET A 27 -8.23 -0.82 -3.02
CA MET A 27 -8.49 -0.58 -1.59
C MET A 27 -9.80 -1.22 -1.12
N LYS A 28 -10.86 -1.19 -1.94
CA LYS A 28 -12.12 -1.88 -1.63
C LYS A 28 -11.94 -3.40 -1.59
N ALA A 29 -11.19 -3.96 -2.54
CA ALA A 29 -10.88 -5.38 -2.53
C ALA A 29 -10.06 -5.77 -1.30
N LEU A 30 -9.15 -4.90 -0.85
CA LEU A 30 -8.40 -5.09 0.40
C LEU A 30 -9.30 -5.05 1.64
N ASP A 31 -10.30 -4.16 1.72
CA ASP A 31 -11.26 -4.11 2.83
C ASP A 31 -12.15 -5.36 2.90
N ASP A 32 -12.63 -5.85 1.76
CA ASP A 32 -13.38 -7.11 1.69
C ASP A 32 -12.51 -8.30 2.12
N MET A 33 -11.30 -8.38 1.58
CA MET A 33 -10.34 -9.42 1.93
C MET A 33 -10.01 -9.41 3.42
N LEU A 34 -9.73 -8.24 3.98
CA LEU A 34 -9.43 -8.06 5.39
C LEU A 34 -10.62 -8.45 6.26
N SER A 35 -11.84 -8.04 5.88
CA SER A 35 -13.06 -8.40 6.58
C SER A 35 -13.22 -9.93 6.67
N ARG A 36 -13.00 -10.65 5.56
CA ARG A 36 -13.05 -12.11 5.54
C ARG A 36 -11.99 -12.77 6.43
N VAL A 37 -10.78 -12.20 6.49
CA VAL A 37 -9.69 -12.71 7.34
C VAL A 37 -10.02 -12.49 8.82
N ILE A 38 -10.50 -11.30 9.18
CA ILE A 38 -10.91 -10.98 10.55
C ILE A 38 -12.01 -11.92 11.01
N GLU A 39 -13.09 -12.01 10.24
CA GLU A 39 -14.31 -12.73 10.61
C GLU A 39 -14.12 -14.25 10.53
N GLY A 40 -13.38 -14.73 9.52
CA GLY A 40 -13.20 -16.16 9.28
C GLY A 40 -12.00 -16.80 9.97
N ARG A 41 -11.02 -16.03 10.45
CA ARG A 41 -9.78 -16.58 11.07
C ARG A 41 -9.43 -15.94 12.40
N LEU A 42 -9.32 -14.62 12.45
CA LEU A 42 -8.80 -13.94 13.66
C LEU A 42 -9.77 -13.99 14.83
N ILE A 43 -11.06 -13.70 14.61
CA ILE A 43 -12.07 -13.80 15.68
C ILE A 43 -12.17 -15.23 16.23
N PRO A 44 -12.30 -16.29 15.40
CA PRO A 44 -12.26 -17.66 15.89
C PRO A 44 -11.00 -18.02 16.68
N ALA A 45 -9.83 -17.55 16.23
CA ALA A 45 -8.57 -17.79 16.94
C ALA A 45 -8.55 -17.11 18.32
N ILE A 46 -9.05 -15.87 18.42
CA ILE A 46 -9.20 -15.15 19.69
C ILE A 46 -10.10 -15.95 20.65
N GLU A 47 -11.25 -16.43 20.17
CA GLU A 47 -12.20 -17.19 20.98
C GLU A 47 -11.63 -18.54 21.44
N GLN A 48 -10.89 -19.22 20.57
CA GLN A 48 -10.20 -20.47 20.90
C GLN A 48 -9.10 -20.26 21.94
N SER A 49 -8.29 -19.21 21.79
CA SER A 49 -7.24 -18.85 22.75
C SER A 49 -7.86 -18.52 24.11
N LEU A 50 -8.94 -17.74 24.14
CA LEU A 50 -9.66 -17.44 25.38
C LEU A 50 -10.16 -18.71 26.09
N ALA A 51 -10.78 -19.64 25.35
CA ALA A 51 -11.26 -20.90 25.90
C ALA A 51 -10.12 -21.76 26.47
N SER A 52 -9.00 -21.82 25.75
CA SER A 52 -7.81 -22.61 26.12
C SER A 52 -7.11 -22.02 27.34
N SER A 53 -6.99 -20.69 27.41
CA SER A 53 -6.41 -20.01 28.56
C SER A 53 -7.30 -20.09 29.79
N TYR A 54 -8.63 -20.09 29.65
CA TYR A 54 -9.52 -20.34 30.78
C TYR A 54 -9.28 -21.73 31.40
N THR A 55 -9.06 -22.75 30.55
CA THR A 55 -8.71 -24.10 31.04
C THR A 55 -7.33 -24.18 31.71
N GLU A 56 -6.32 -23.48 31.20
CA GLU A 56 -4.97 -23.45 31.79
C GLU A 56 -4.90 -22.63 33.08
N VAL A 57 -5.56 -21.47 33.15
CA VAL A 57 -5.59 -20.60 34.34
C VAL A 57 -6.35 -21.26 35.50
N MET A 58 -7.36 -22.10 35.21
CA MET A 58 -8.00 -22.93 36.23
C MET A 58 -7.10 -24.04 36.76
N SER A 59 -6.04 -24.40 36.03
CA SER A 59 -5.10 -25.48 36.38
C SER A 59 -3.79 -25.00 37.05
N SER A 60 -3.44 -23.71 36.96
CA SER A 60 -2.16 -23.17 37.42
C SER A 60 -2.29 -22.07 38.48
N GLN A 61 -1.35 -22.03 39.45
CA GLN A 61 -1.31 -21.03 40.53
C GLN A 61 -0.74 -19.66 40.09
N GLN A 62 -0.39 -19.46 38.82
CA GLN A 62 0.19 -18.22 38.30
C GLN A 62 -0.90 -17.21 37.94
N ARG A 63 -1.46 -16.55 38.97
CA ARG A 63 -2.61 -15.64 38.85
C ARG A 63 -2.28 -14.16 38.60
N THR A 64 -1.03 -13.78 38.41
CA THR A 64 -0.66 -12.39 38.73
C THR A 64 -0.53 -11.39 37.58
N HIS A 65 -0.74 -11.76 36.32
CA HIS A 65 -0.54 -10.76 35.23
C HIS A 65 -1.43 -10.81 34.00
N ASN A 66 -2.26 -11.85 33.80
CA ASN A 66 -2.95 -12.03 32.52
C ASN A 66 -4.46 -12.07 32.75
N ASP A 67 -5.18 -10.99 32.42
CA ASP A 67 -6.65 -10.97 32.34
C ASP A 67 -7.07 -11.36 30.92
N PRO A 68 -7.61 -12.58 30.70
CA PRO A 68 -7.95 -13.05 29.35
C PRO A 68 -9.05 -12.22 28.69
N GLN A 69 -9.95 -11.64 29.49
CA GLN A 69 -11.03 -10.81 28.97
C GLN A 69 -10.52 -9.43 28.56
N LEU A 70 -9.54 -8.89 29.30
CA LEU A 70 -8.85 -7.67 28.90
C LEU A 70 -8.11 -7.87 27.58
N TRP A 71 -7.39 -8.98 27.43
CA TRP A 71 -6.71 -9.33 26.18
C TRP A 71 -7.67 -9.47 25.00
N GLU A 72 -8.75 -10.23 25.17
CA GLU A 72 -9.77 -10.41 24.13
C GLU A 72 -10.32 -9.06 23.67
N ARG A 73 -10.66 -8.19 24.64
CA ARG A 73 -11.18 -6.85 24.36
C ARG A 73 -10.15 -6.01 23.59
N ASN A 74 -8.89 -5.97 24.05
CA ASN A 74 -7.81 -5.23 23.40
C ASN A 74 -7.64 -5.70 21.95
N MET A 75 -7.64 -7.02 21.71
CA MET A 75 -7.52 -7.58 20.36
C MET A 75 -8.70 -7.19 19.47
N ARG A 76 -9.93 -7.28 19.98
CA ARG A 76 -11.13 -6.87 19.22
C ARG A 76 -11.10 -5.37 18.90
N ASP A 77 -10.66 -4.53 19.83
CA ASP A 77 -10.55 -3.09 19.65
C ASP A 77 -9.49 -2.76 18.57
N ILE A 78 -8.32 -3.41 18.60
CA ILE A 78 -7.27 -3.24 17.57
C ILE A 78 -7.79 -3.65 16.17
N LEU A 79 -8.54 -4.76 16.08
CA LEU A 79 -9.14 -5.19 14.80
C LEU A 79 -10.20 -4.20 14.30
N ALA A 80 -11.00 -3.63 15.19
CA ALA A 80 -12.00 -2.62 14.84
C ALA A 80 -11.34 -1.31 14.37
N GLU A 81 -10.31 -0.85 15.08
CA GLU A 81 -9.53 0.34 14.71
C GLU A 81 -8.91 0.19 13.31
N MET A 82 -8.33 -0.98 13.00
CA MET A 82 -7.77 -1.26 11.69
C MET A 82 -8.80 -1.11 10.56
N ARG A 83 -9.99 -1.70 10.72
CA ARG A 83 -11.06 -1.59 9.71
C ARG A 83 -11.45 -0.12 9.53
N GLN A 84 -11.53 0.64 10.61
CA GLN A 84 -11.86 2.06 10.54
C GLN A 84 -10.78 2.85 9.79
N LEU A 85 -9.50 2.64 10.10
CA LEU A 85 -8.38 3.28 9.41
C LEU A 85 -8.39 3.00 7.90
N LEU A 86 -8.62 1.73 7.51
CA LEU A 86 -8.70 1.35 6.09
C LEU A 86 -9.88 2.03 5.38
N ARG A 87 -11.04 2.11 6.03
CA ARG A 87 -12.23 2.78 5.49
C ARG A 87 -12.05 4.29 5.39
N ASP A 88 -11.34 4.90 6.33
CA ASP A 88 -10.97 6.30 6.27
C ASP A 88 -10.03 6.58 5.10
N ASP A 89 -9.10 5.67 4.81
CA ASP A 89 -8.22 5.75 3.64
C ASP A 89 -8.98 5.54 2.32
N ILE A 90 -9.98 4.65 2.29
CA ILE A 90 -10.90 4.51 1.16
C ILE A 90 -11.67 5.83 0.94
N ALA A 91 -12.23 6.40 2.00
CA ALA A 91 -12.99 7.64 1.94
C ALA A 91 -12.10 8.82 1.51
N ALA A 92 -10.86 8.89 2.00
CA ALA A 92 -9.87 9.87 1.57
C ALA A 92 -9.56 9.73 0.08
N ARG A 93 -9.38 8.49 -0.41
CA ARG A 93 -9.07 8.19 -1.81
C ARG A 93 -10.22 8.52 -2.77
N CYS A 94 -11.47 8.36 -2.35
CA CYS A 94 -12.64 8.85 -3.09
C CYS A 94 -12.59 10.38 -3.34
N ARG A 95 -11.90 11.14 -2.47
CA ARG A 95 -11.71 12.59 -2.59
C ARG A 95 -10.37 12.97 -3.24
N GLY A 96 -9.62 12.00 -3.74
CA GLY A 96 -8.30 12.23 -4.35
C GLY A 96 -7.15 12.43 -3.35
N HIS A 97 -7.35 12.06 -2.08
CA HIS A 97 -6.28 12.07 -1.06
C HIS A 97 -5.68 10.68 -0.89
N TYR A 98 -4.35 10.61 -0.87
CA TYR A 98 -3.62 9.35 -0.79
C TYR A 98 -2.85 9.29 0.54
N ARG A 99 -3.42 8.53 1.48
CA ARG A 99 -2.83 8.27 2.80
C ARG A 99 -1.98 7.00 2.78
N ALA A 100 -0.98 6.97 3.65
CA ALA A 100 0.02 5.91 3.77
C ALA A 100 0.23 5.56 5.24
N GLY A 101 0.68 4.34 5.52
CA GLY A 101 1.12 3.87 6.84
C GLY A 101 0.03 3.28 7.72
N SER A 102 -1.25 3.36 7.33
CA SER A 102 -2.38 2.94 8.16
C SER A 102 -2.35 1.43 8.47
N LEU A 103 -1.98 0.59 7.50
CA LEU A 103 -1.94 -0.86 7.67
C LEU A 103 -0.63 -1.31 8.33
N GLY A 104 0.47 -0.63 8.02
CA GLY A 104 1.75 -0.85 8.72
C GLY A 104 1.69 -0.54 10.22
N HIS A 105 0.91 0.49 10.62
CA HIS A 105 0.68 0.80 12.03
C HIS A 105 -0.07 -0.33 12.74
N PHE A 106 -1.10 -0.89 12.10
CA PHE A 106 -1.88 -2.01 12.66
C PHE A 106 -1.02 -3.23 13.02
N PHE A 107 -0.17 -3.71 12.11
CA PHE A 107 0.63 -4.92 12.38
C PHE A 107 1.54 -4.75 13.58
N LYS A 108 2.08 -3.54 13.77
CA LYS A 108 2.87 -3.22 14.97
C LYS A 108 2.03 -3.30 16.24
N GLN A 109 0.78 -2.81 16.22
CA GLN A 109 -0.10 -2.87 17.39
C GLN A 109 -0.47 -4.31 17.76
N VAL A 110 -0.83 -5.15 16.77
CA VAL A 110 -1.17 -6.56 17.05
C VAL A 110 0.04 -7.35 17.53
N ALA A 111 1.21 -7.18 16.90
CA ALA A 111 2.44 -7.83 17.36
C ALA A 111 2.79 -7.43 18.80
N HIS A 112 2.53 -6.18 19.18
CA HIS A 112 2.69 -5.73 20.57
C HIS A 112 1.68 -6.40 21.52
N ALA A 113 0.41 -6.48 21.14
CA ALA A 113 -0.62 -7.12 21.97
C ALA A 113 -0.36 -8.63 22.16
N ASP A 114 0.16 -9.31 21.13
CA ASP A 114 0.51 -10.73 21.17
C ASP A 114 1.70 -11.04 22.11
N ILE A 115 2.77 -10.24 22.04
CA ILE A 115 4.01 -10.48 22.80
C ILE A 115 3.83 -10.20 24.30
N TYR A 116 3.13 -9.12 24.67
CA TYR A 116 3.14 -8.62 26.04
C TYR A 116 2.13 -9.28 26.97
N GLU A 117 1.08 -9.91 26.43
CA GLU A 117 -0.02 -10.43 27.26
C GLU A 117 0.04 -11.96 27.45
N GLY A 118 1.04 -12.64 26.87
CA GLY A 118 1.28 -14.08 27.06
C GLY A 118 0.25 -15.01 26.40
N TYR A 119 -0.78 -14.43 25.78
CA TYR A 119 -1.72 -15.11 24.90
C TYR A 119 -1.13 -15.13 23.50
N ARG A 120 -0.53 -16.25 23.12
CA ARG A 120 -0.09 -16.44 21.74
C ARG A 120 -1.32 -16.61 20.86
N MET A 121 -1.62 -15.61 20.04
CA MET A 121 -2.26 -15.89 18.76
C MET A 121 -1.29 -16.77 18.01
N SER A 122 -1.68 -18.02 17.85
CA SER A 122 -0.94 -19.07 17.17
C SER A 122 -0.62 -18.70 15.71
N ASP A 123 -0.07 -19.66 14.96
CA ASP A 123 0.31 -19.54 13.54
C ASP A 123 -0.70 -18.75 12.67
N GLU A 124 -1.98 -18.73 13.05
CA GLU A 124 -3.06 -17.90 12.47
C GLU A 124 -2.74 -16.40 12.40
N PHE A 125 -2.13 -15.80 13.44
CA PHE A 125 -1.72 -14.40 13.36
C PHE A 125 -0.67 -14.20 12.27
N HIS A 126 0.37 -15.02 12.24
CA HIS A 126 1.43 -14.92 11.23
C HIS A 126 0.92 -15.22 9.82
N VAL A 127 -0.04 -16.13 9.66
CA VAL A 127 -0.70 -16.38 8.38
C VAL A 127 -1.49 -15.16 7.93
N CYS A 128 -2.19 -14.48 8.84
CA CYS A 128 -2.94 -13.28 8.53
C CYS A 128 -2.04 -12.08 8.27
N GLU A 129 -0.98 -11.89 9.07
CA GLU A 129 0.08 -10.92 8.86
C GLU A 129 0.71 -11.10 7.49
N HIS A 130 1.15 -12.31 7.16
CA HIS A 130 1.73 -12.61 5.85
C HIS A 130 0.76 -12.31 4.71
N PHE A 131 -0.49 -12.72 4.86
CA PHE A 131 -1.50 -12.53 3.82
C PHE A 131 -1.82 -11.05 3.63
N VAL A 132 -2.13 -10.31 4.68
CA VAL A 132 -2.47 -8.89 4.56
C VAL A 132 -1.25 -8.08 4.15
N SER A 133 -0.06 -8.33 4.69
CA SER A 133 1.19 -7.72 4.24
C SER A 133 1.36 -7.92 2.73
N LYS A 134 1.17 -9.13 2.21
CA LYS A 134 1.25 -9.39 0.76
C LYS A 134 0.36 -8.47 -0.09
N TYR A 135 -0.82 -8.06 0.40
CA TYR A 135 -1.74 -7.17 -0.33
C TYR A 135 -1.65 -5.70 0.10
N SER A 136 -1.14 -5.36 1.28
CA SER A 136 -0.92 -3.97 1.70
C SER A 136 0.45 -3.43 1.28
N ASP A 137 1.47 -4.30 1.22
CA ASP A 137 2.85 -3.93 0.91
C ASP A 137 3.01 -3.16 -0.39
N PRO A 138 2.32 -3.50 -1.50
CA PRO A 138 2.48 -2.73 -2.74
C PRO A 138 2.05 -1.27 -2.58
N ILE A 139 0.89 -1.02 -1.97
CA ILE A 139 0.40 0.34 -1.80
C ILE A 139 1.21 1.12 -0.75
N GLU A 140 1.59 0.47 0.35
CA GLU A 140 2.44 1.05 1.37
C GLU A 140 3.82 1.41 0.77
N SER A 141 4.42 0.52 -0.03
CA SER A 141 5.70 0.81 -0.69
C SER A 141 5.61 1.99 -1.65
N ILE A 142 4.52 2.11 -2.42
CA ILE A 142 4.34 3.24 -3.33
C ILE A 142 4.20 4.53 -2.53
N LEU A 143 3.36 4.57 -1.50
CA LEU A 143 3.00 5.81 -0.83
C LEU A 143 3.98 6.20 0.29
N VAL A 144 4.38 5.26 1.16
CA VAL A 144 5.33 5.51 2.25
C VAL A 144 6.71 5.84 1.72
N GLU A 145 7.22 5.07 0.75
CA GLU A 145 8.56 5.33 0.23
C GLU A 145 8.58 6.61 -0.62
N HIS A 146 7.47 6.94 -1.30
CA HIS A 146 7.32 8.26 -1.91
C HIS A 146 7.41 9.40 -0.87
N LEU A 147 6.74 9.27 0.27
CA LEU A 147 6.87 10.24 1.38
C LEU A 147 8.30 10.32 1.94
N ARG A 148 9.10 9.26 1.81
CA ARG A 148 10.53 9.23 2.16
C ARG A 148 11.47 9.70 1.05
N GLN A 149 10.93 10.26 -0.04
CA GLN A 149 11.71 10.69 -1.21
C GLN A 149 12.42 9.50 -1.91
N GLN A 150 11.84 8.30 -1.83
CA GLN A 150 12.35 7.06 -2.40
C GLN A 150 11.26 6.33 -3.19
N PRO A 151 10.80 6.89 -4.33
CA PRO A 151 9.74 6.26 -5.10
C PRO A 151 10.16 4.87 -5.62
N PRO A 152 9.21 3.99 -5.99
CA PRO A 152 9.51 2.65 -6.46
C PRO A 152 10.55 2.62 -7.59
N GLU A 153 11.63 1.86 -7.38
CA GLU A 153 12.65 1.57 -8.39
C GLU A 153 12.31 0.30 -9.20
N ASP A 154 13.06 0.04 -10.27
CA ASP A 154 12.85 -1.12 -11.17
C ASP A 154 12.80 -2.48 -10.43
N ARG A 155 13.56 -2.62 -9.33
CA ARG A 155 13.54 -3.83 -8.50
C ARG A 155 12.20 -4.05 -7.82
N TRP A 156 11.53 -2.98 -7.39
CA TRP A 156 10.19 -3.05 -6.79
C TRP A 156 9.19 -3.59 -7.81
N PHE A 157 9.20 -3.03 -9.03
CA PHE A 157 8.31 -3.50 -10.11
C PHE A 157 8.55 -4.97 -10.45
N THR A 158 9.81 -5.39 -10.50
CA THR A 158 10.19 -6.79 -10.77
C THR A 158 9.64 -7.73 -9.69
N ARG A 159 9.70 -7.32 -8.41
CA ARG A 159 9.17 -8.09 -7.27
C ARG A 159 7.66 -8.29 -7.35
N HIS A 160 6.91 -7.28 -7.76
CA HIS A 160 5.44 -7.31 -7.76
C HIS A 160 4.82 -7.79 -9.08
N LEU A 161 5.61 -7.92 -10.15
CA LEU A 161 5.11 -8.30 -11.47
C LEU A 161 4.32 -9.61 -11.48
N ALA A 162 4.84 -10.66 -10.84
CA ALA A 162 4.19 -11.97 -10.85
C ALA A 162 2.78 -11.92 -10.21
N GLN A 163 2.65 -11.22 -9.09
CA GLN A 163 1.36 -11.04 -8.41
C GLN A 163 0.42 -10.19 -9.27
N HIS A 164 0.90 -9.09 -9.85
CA HIS A 164 0.11 -8.26 -10.74
C HIS A 164 -0.47 -9.04 -11.94
N LEU A 165 0.35 -9.87 -12.59
CA LEU A 165 -0.09 -10.67 -13.74
C LEU A 165 -1.09 -11.78 -13.37
N LEU A 166 -1.05 -12.30 -12.14
CA LEU A 166 -2.05 -13.24 -11.64
C LEU A 166 -3.40 -12.56 -11.40
N ASP A 167 -3.38 -11.33 -10.86
CA ASP A 167 -4.60 -10.59 -10.52
C ASP A 167 -5.21 -9.87 -11.73
N GLN A 168 -4.37 -9.43 -12.68
CA GLN A 168 -4.75 -8.66 -13.85
C GLN A 168 -3.83 -9.01 -15.03
N PRO A 169 -4.14 -10.06 -15.80
CA PRO A 169 -3.27 -10.51 -16.90
C PRO A 169 -3.24 -9.53 -18.08
N ASP A 170 -4.33 -8.78 -18.28
CA ASP A 170 -4.46 -7.84 -19.40
C ASP A 170 -3.95 -6.44 -19.04
N LEU A 171 -3.09 -5.90 -19.90
CA LEU A 171 -2.63 -4.53 -19.78
C LEU A 171 -3.72 -3.54 -20.18
N PRO A 172 -3.96 -2.48 -19.39
CA PRO A 172 -4.84 -1.40 -19.80
C PRO A 172 -4.26 -0.67 -21.00
N GLN A 173 -5.14 -0.01 -21.77
CA GLN A 173 -4.71 0.93 -22.79
C GLN A 173 -4.19 2.21 -22.12
N LEU A 174 -3.02 2.67 -22.55
CA LEU A 174 -2.29 3.78 -21.94
C LEU A 174 -2.01 4.84 -23.00
N ARG A 175 -2.22 6.10 -22.62
CA ARG A 175 -1.92 7.24 -23.47
C ARG A 175 -1.04 8.24 -22.73
N VAL A 176 0.12 8.56 -23.29
CA VAL A 176 0.97 9.65 -22.79
C VAL A 176 0.32 10.98 -23.18
N ARG A 177 0.01 11.81 -22.18
CA ARG A 177 -0.57 13.15 -22.33
C ARG A 177 0.54 14.19 -22.26
N THR A 178 1.09 14.55 -23.43
CA THR A 178 2.15 15.57 -23.52
C THR A 178 1.64 16.99 -23.24
N ASP A 179 0.33 17.18 -23.27
CA ASP A 179 -0.39 18.40 -22.90
C ASP A 179 -0.56 18.56 -21.38
N VAL A 180 -0.31 17.50 -20.60
CA VAL A 180 -0.37 17.52 -19.13
C VAL A 180 1.02 17.23 -18.57
N SER A 181 1.70 18.29 -18.15
CA SER A 181 3.02 18.21 -17.53
C SER A 181 2.99 18.52 -16.04
N ALA A 182 4.00 18.02 -15.34
CA ALA A 182 4.26 18.32 -13.95
C ALA A 182 5.78 18.44 -13.74
N ARG A 183 6.18 19.13 -12.68
CA ARG A 183 7.58 19.37 -12.35
C ARG A 183 7.94 18.73 -11.01
N SER A 184 9.14 18.17 -10.91
CA SER A 184 9.63 17.63 -9.63
C SER A 184 9.59 18.68 -8.53
N GLY A 185 9.17 18.29 -7.33
CA GLY A 185 9.00 19.19 -6.17
C GLY A 185 7.76 20.09 -6.21
N GLU A 186 7.01 20.10 -7.32
CA GLU A 186 5.74 20.82 -7.43
C GLU A 186 4.55 19.86 -7.30
N SER A 187 3.42 20.36 -6.80
CA SER A 187 2.20 19.56 -6.74
C SER A 187 1.71 19.30 -8.17
N PRO A 188 1.49 18.03 -8.56
CA PRO A 188 1.02 17.73 -9.90
C PRO A 188 -0.41 18.26 -10.13
N PRO A 189 -0.81 18.52 -11.38
CA PRO A 189 -2.14 19.05 -11.68
C PRO A 189 -3.26 18.03 -11.40
N ARG A 190 -2.96 16.73 -11.42
CA ARG A 190 -3.91 15.65 -11.12
C ARG A 190 -3.22 14.43 -10.52
N ALA A 191 -3.98 13.58 -9.85
CA ALA A 191 -3.47 12.31 -9.37
C ALA A 191 -3.28 11.31 -10.52
N GLY A 192 -2.23 10.51 -10.45
CA GLY A 192 -1.97 9.42 -11.38
C GLY A 192 -0.49 9.19 -11.62
N VAL A 193 -0.20 8.54 -12.75
CA VAL A 193 1.16 8.10 -13.09
C VAL A 193 1.83 9.08 -14.04
N TYR A 194 3.10 9.36 -13.78
CA TYR A 194 3.92 10.28 -14.54
C TYR A 194 5.22 9.61 -15.00
N ILE A 195 5.70 9.99 -16.19
CA ILE A 195 6.98 9.55 -16.78
C ILE A 195 7.88 10.76 -17.04
N ARG A 196 9.20 10.61 -16.93
CA ARG A 196 10.14 11.70 -17.20
C ARG A 196 10.16 12.07 -18.69
N GLN A 197 10.24 13.37 -18.97
CA GLN A 197 10.33 13.88 -20.35
C GLN A 197 11.73 13.71 -20.94
N ASP A 198 12.75 13.88 -20.10
CA ASP A 198 14.16 13.89 -20.49
C ASP A 198 14.81 12.51 -20.48
N ASP A 199 14.21 11.56 -19.76
CA ASP A 199 14.71 10.20 -19.58
C ASP A 199 13.56 9.17 -19.66
N PRO A 200 13.29 8.65 -20.86
CA PRO A 200 12.28 7.61 -21.06
C PRO A 200 12.57 6.31 -20.27
N ASN A 201 13.81 6.12 -19.80
CA ASN A 201 14.25 4.95 -19.04
C ASN A 201 14.09 5.11 -17.52
N ALA A 202 13.81 6.32 -17.03
CA ALA A 202 13.50 6.52 -15.62
C ALA A 202 12.20 5.83 -15.18
N ALA A 203 12.19 5.28 -13.97
CA ALA A 203 11.01 4.64 -13.39
C ALA A 203 9.81 5.61 -13.33
N PRO A 204 8.59 5.17 -13.70
CA PRO A 204 7.40 5.99 -13.56
C PRO A 204 7.09 6.20 -12.08
N GLN A 205 6.44 7.31 -11.75
CA GLN A 205 6.02 7.63 -10.40
C GLN A 205 4.52 7.87 -10.33
N PHE A 206 3.91 7.42 -9.23
CA PHE A 206 2.58 7.85 -8.85
C PHE A 206 2.69 9.14 -8.03
N ALA A 207 1.88 10.15 -8.37
CA ALA A 207 1.86 11.45 -7.72
C ALA A 207 0.42 11.98 -7.60
N TRP A 208 0.16 12.89 -6.65
CA TRP A 208 -1.18 13.42 -6.38
C TRP A 208 -1.15 14.88 -5.89
N PRO A 209 -2.23 15.66 -6.10
CA PRO A 209 -2.24 17.11 -5.84
C PRO A 209 -2.36 17.42 -4.35
N GLU A 210 -1.37 17.02 -3.56
CA GLU A 210 -1.23 17.33 -2.14
C GLU A 210 0.14 17.94 -1.90
N LYS A 211 0.14 19.15 -1.36
CA LYS A 211 1.35 19.89 -1.06
C LYS A 211 2.21 19.12 -0.06
N ASP A 212 3.52 19.11 -0.28
CA ASP A 212 4.54 18.51 0.59
C ASP A 212 4.45 16.97 0.77
N ARG A 213 3.56 16.29 0.02
CA ARG A 213 3.32 14.84 0.18
C ARG A 213 3.20 14.06 -1.13
N GLY A 214 2.54 14.61 -2.14
CA GLY A 214 2.26 13.91 -3.41
C GLY A 214 3.06 14.43 -4.61
N GLN A 215 4.16 15.14 -4.37
CA GLN A 215 4.98 15.78 -5.39
C GLN A 215 5.90 14.78 -6.08
N LEU A 216 6.15 14.96 -7.38
CA LEU A 216 7.11 14.12 -8.09
C LEU A 216 8.51 14.32 -7.53
N ILE A 217 9.20 13.21 -7.28
CA ILE A 217 10.52 13.20 -6.64
C ILE A 217 11.57 13.18 -7.74
N ASP A 218 12.56 14.06 -7.64
CA ASP A 218 13.69 14.01 -8.54
C ASP A 218 14.61 12.85 -8.11
N SER A 219 14.55 11.73 -8.84
CA SER A 219 15.53 10.67 -8.69
C SER A 219 16.85 11.15 -9.32
N GLY A 220 17.64 11.90 -8.56
CA GLY A 220 19.07 12.01 -8.77
C GLY A 220 19.73 10.69 -8.38
N ILE A 221 20.74 10.26 -9.11
CA ILE A 221 21.61 9.15 -8.68
C ILE A 221 22.15 9.55 -7.30
N PHE A 222 21.81 8.80 -6.26
CA PHE A 222 22.47 8.92 -4.95
C PHE A 222 23.97 8.66 -5.18
N GLY A 223 24.78 9.72 -5.21
CA GLY A 223 26.22 9.59 -5.41
C GLY A 223 26.95 10.77 -6.04
N ASP A 224 26.27 11.82 -6.51
CA ASP A 224 26.96 13.00 -7.05
C ASP A 224 26.52 14.28 -6.32
N ASP A 225 27.26 14.62 -5.26
CA ASP A 225 27.10 15.85 -4.45
C ASP A 225 27.34 17.15 -5.24
N SER A 226 27.52 17.09 -6.57
CA SER A 226 27.95 18.24 -7.38
C SER A 226 26.87 18.89 -8.26
N VAL A 227 25.64 18.36 -8.32
CA VAL A 227 24.56 19.00 -9.08
C VAL A 227 23.34 19.15 -8.21
N ALA A 228 23.07 20.38 -7.76
CA ALA A 228 21.78 20.75 -7.18
C ALA A 228 20.67 20.20 -8.10
N ALA A 229 19.85 19.28 -7.55
CA ALA A 229 18.80 18.57 -8.27
C ALA A 229 17.97 19.59 -9.08
N ARG A 230 18.15 19.60 -10.40
CA ARG A 230 17.43 20.52 -11.27
C ARG A 230 16.02 19.96 -11.40
N PRO A 231 14.98 20.73 -11.06
CA PRO A 231 13.63 20.21 -11.10
C PRO A 231 13.28 19.81 -12.53
N ARG A 232 12.95 18.52 -12.69
CA ARG A 232 12.72 17.86 -13.97
C ARG A 232 11.26 17.88 -14.37
N ASP A 233 11.02 17.80 -15.66
CA ASP A 233 9.67 17.79 -16.22
C ASP A 233 9.19 16.34 -16.45
N TRP A 234 7.88 16.16 -16.27
CA TRP A 234 7.20 14.87 -16.39
C TRP A 234 5.97 15.00 -17.28
N TYR A 235 5.58 13.91 -17.94
CA TYR A 235 4.31 13.77 -18.66
C TYR A 235 3.37 12.86 -17.89
N TYR A 236 2.09 13.24 -17.83
CA TYR A 236 1.03 12.39 -17.32
C TYR A 236 0.75 11.22 -18.27
N VAL A 237 0.48 10.04 -17.74
CA VAL A 237 0.01 8.89 -18.52
C VAL A 237 -1.42 8.59 -18.14
N GLU A 238 -2.34 8.67 -19.08
CA GLU A 238 -3.77 8.43 -18.87
C GLU A 238 -4.14 6.96 -19.12
N LEU A 239 -5.03 6.41 -18.28
CA LEU A 239 -5.73 5.16 -18.58
C LEU A 239 -6.84 5.46 -19.59
N GLU A 240 -6.81 4.81 -20.75
CA GLU A 240 -7.93 4.86 -21.68
C GLU A 240 -9.00 3.88 -21.20
N HIS A 241 -10.11 4.41 -20.71
CA HIS A 241 -11.29 3.60 -20.47
C HIS A 241 -11.87 3.21 -21.83
N LYS A 242 -11.98 1.90 -22.09
CA LYS A 242 -12.86 1.42 -23.16
C LYS A 242 -14.24 1.98 -22.84
N ALA A 243 -14.77 2.82 -23.73
CA ALA A 243 -16.17 3.15 -23.67
C ALA A 243 -16.94 1.83 -23.78
N ASP A 244 -17.70 1.47 -22.76
CA ASP A 244 -18.64 0.37 -22.85
C ASP A 244 -19.61 0.71 -24.00
N ILE A 245 -19.56 -0.10 -25.06
CA ILE A 245 -20.50 -0.08 -26.20
C ILE A 245 -21.66 -1.01 -25.86
#